data_AF-A0A1R3W6U3-F1
#
_entry.id   AF-A0A1R3W6U3-F1
#
_cell.length_a   1.000
_cell.length_b   1.000
_cell.length_c   1.000
_cell.angle_alpha   90.00
_cell.angle_beta   90.00
_cell.angle_gamma   90.00
#
_symmetry.space_group_name_H-M   'P 1'
#
loop_
_entity.id
_entity.type
_entity.pdbx_description
1 polymer ?
#
loop_
_entity_poly.entity_id
_entity_poly.type
_entity_poly.pdbx_seq_one_letter_code
_entity_poly.pdbx_strand_id
1 'polypeptide(L)'
;MTINAGWTGRAFSCPVDWCAGDWHEHGGNGAAPDEWVHAGGALIELNDGAALSRWSVGSASVTWTLLVQHEGQTVAVADSDSLRDIAIQLRAIADGCEGVADGRAPDWLSL
;
A
#
# COMPACT_ATOMS: atom_id res chain seq x y z
N MET A 1 1.58 32.14 -3.08
CA MET A 1 1.05 30.77 -3.18
C MET A 1 0.65 30.36 -1.79
N THR A 2 -0.62 30.55 -1.46
CA THR A 2 -1.13 30.40 -0.08
C THR A 2 -2.03 29.19 -0.08
N ILE A 3 -1.66 28.17 0.70
CA ILE A 3 -2.44 26.95 0.89
C ILE A 3 -3.54 27.31 1.88
N ASN A 4 -4.80 27.37 1.43
CA ASN A 4 -5.92 27.61 2.32
C ASN A 4 -6.14 26.39 3.20
N ALA A 5 -5.94 26.58 4.51
CA ALA A 5 -6.44 25.71 5.56
C ALA A 5 -7.98 25.71 5.52
N GLY A 6 -8.57 24.53 5.31
CA GLY A 6 -10.03 24.33 5.45
C GLY A 6 -10.67 23.52 4.32
N TRP A 7 -10.36 22.23 4.20
CA TRP A 7 -11.15 21.27 3.38
C TRP A 7 -11.36 19.98 4.19
N THR A 8 -12.47 19.90 4.92
CA THR A 8 -12.79 18.77 5.82
C THR A 8 -14.03 17.98 5.40
N GLY A 9 -14.44 17.99 4.13
CA GLY A 9 -15.78 17.50 3.80
C GLY A 9 -15.97 16.93 2.41
N ARG A 10 -15.53 15.68 2.19
CA ARG A 10 -16.08 14.76 1.17
C ARG A 10 -15.93 13.27 1.54
N ALA A 11 -16.01 12.94 2.84
CA ALA A 11 -16.20 11.55 3.25
C ALA A 11 -17.67 11.17 3.05
N PHE A 12 -17.95 10.06 2.38
CA PHE A 12 -19.30 9.47 2.30
C PHE A 12 -19.31 8.07 2.91
N SER A 13 -20.49 7.57 3.29
CA SER A 13 -20.62 6.20 3.79
C SER A 13 -20.48 5.21 2.63
N CYS A 14 -19.27 4.70 2.43
CA CYS A 14 -19.01 3.60 1.52
C CYS A 14 -19.61 2.30 2.09
N PRO A 15 -20.27 1.44 1.27
CA PRO A 15 -20.80 0.15 1.73
C PRO A 15 -19.70 -0.84 2.12
N VAL A 16 -18.45 -0.59 1.72
CA VAL A 16 -17.28 -1.35 2.12
C VAL A 16 -16.83 -0.85 3.50
N ASP A 17 -17.01 -1.69 4.52
CA ASP A 17 -16.82 -1.36 5.95
C ASP A 17 -15.42 -0.87 6.31
N TRP A 18 -14.42 -1.29 5.54
CA TRP A 18 -13.02 -0.92 5.74
C TRP A 18 -12.56 0.30 4.94
N CYS A 19 -13.38 0.79 4.02
CA CYS A 19 -13.02 1.87 3.13
C CYS A 19 -13.15 3.23 3.83
N ALA A 20 -12.21 4.14 3.56
CA ALA A 20 -12.21 5.49 4.12
C ALA A 20 -13.40 6.34 3.66
N GLY A 21 -13.96 6.01 2.49
CA GLY A 21 -15.04 6.76 1.87
C GLY A 21 -14.60 8.11 1.30
N ASP A 22 -13.33 8.27 0.90
CA ASP A 22 -12.90 9.47 0.18
C ASP A 22 -13.42 9.41 -1.26
N TRP A 23 -14.27 10.38 -1.62
CA TRP A 23 -14.86 10.47 -2.95
C TRP A 23 -13.81 10.50 -4.08
N HIS A 24 -12.59 11.00 -3.82
CA HIS A 24 -11.54 11.09 -4.84
C HIS A 24 -11.05 9.72 -5.30
N GLU A 25 -11.11 8.72 -4.42
CA GLU A 25 -10.68 7.35 -4.70
C GLU A 25 -11.77 6.59 -5.47
N HIS A 26 -13.03 7.01 -5.37
CA HIS A 26 -14.18 6.33 -5.96
C HIS A 26 -14.45 6.75 -7.41
N GLY A 27 -13.39 7.00 -8.20
CA GLY A 27 -13.47 7.28 -9.64
C GLY A 27 -14.06 8.65 -10.02
N GLY A 28 -14.52 9.45 -9.05
CA GLY A 28 -15.11 10.76 -9.28
C GLY A 28 -16.54 10.72 -9.82
N ASN A 29 -17.02 11.86 -10.34
CA ASN A 29 -18.42 12.01 -10.70
C ASN A 29 -18.75 11.24 -12.00
N GLY A 30 -19.56 10.18 -11.90
CA GLY A 30 -20.04 9.39 -13.04
C GLY A 30 -19.44 7.98 -13.15
N ALA A 31 -18.46 7.62 -12.32
CA ALA A 31 -17.94 6.26 -12.26
C ALA A 31 -18.98 5.29 -11.67
N ALA A 32 -19.09 4.11 -12.25
CA ALA A 32 -19.98 3.07 -11.74
C ALA A 32 -19.39 2.44 -10.46
N PRO A 33 -20.21 1.94 -9.52
CA PRO A 33 -19.71 1.40 -8.25
C PRO A 33 -18.68 0.26 -8.37
N ASP A 34 -18.71 -0.50 -9.45
CA ASP A 34 -17.75 -1.55 -9.76
C ASP A 34 -16.41 -1.03 -10.30
N GLU A 35 -16.31 0.26 -10.60
CA GLU A 35 -15.10 0.95 -11.05
C GLU A 35 -14.44 1.75 -9.91
N TRP A 36 -15.08 1.80 -8.73
CA TRP A 36 -14.59 2.59 -7.60
C TRP A 36 -13.34 1.96 -6.99
N VAL A 37 -12.31 2.77 -6.72
CA VAL A 37 -11.20 2.33 -5.87
C VAL A 37 -11.62 2.54 -4.41
N HIS A 38 -11.64 1.45 -3.68
CA HIS A 38 -11.81 1.46 -2.24
C HIS A 38 -10.42 1.43 -1.62
N ALA A 39 -10.02 2.45 -0.86
CA ALA A 39 -8.78 2.42 -0.09
C ALA A 39 -9.04 2.53 1.42
N GLY A 40 -8.13 1.95 2.20
CA GLY A 40 -8.05 2.18 3.63
C GLY A 40 -7.59 3.61 3.92
N GLY A 41 -8.24 4.28 4.88
CA GLY A 41 -7.99 5.70 5.12
C GLY A 41 -6.62 6.00 5.74
N ALA A 42 -6.33 5.37 6.87
CA ALA A 42 -5.03 5.49 7.53
C ALA A 42 -4.13 4.33 7.08
N LEU A 43 -2.86 4.66 6.83
CA LEU A 43 -1.81 3.65 6.67
C LEU A 43 -1.63 2.88 7.98
N ILE A 44 -1.40 1.57 7.87
CA ILE A 44 -1.01 0.76 9.02
C ILE A 44 0.51 0.87 9.12
N GLU A 45 0.97 1.71 10.04
CA GLU A 45 2.40 1.92 10.27
C GLU A 45 3.07 0.63 10.75
N LEU A 46 4.20 0.33 10.11
CA LEU A 46 5.17 -0.66 10.55
C LEU A 46 6.41 0.08 11.09
N ASN A 47 7.48 -0.65 11.37
CA ASN A 47 8.73 -0.06 11.84
C ASN A 47 9.51 0.63 10.71
N ASP A 48 10.40 1.54 11.08
CA ASP A 48 11.43 2.13 10.22
C ASP A 48 10.90 2.80 8.94
N GLY A 49 9.76 3.48 9.06
CA GLY A 49 9.15 4.21 7.94
C GLY A 49 8.46 3.32 6.91
N ALA A 50 8.29 2.02 7.20
CA ALA A 50 7.43 1.15 6.42
C ALA A 50 5.97 1.28 6.87
N ALA A 51 5.03 1.08 5.95
CA ALA A 51 3.60 1.04 6.24
C ALA A 51 2.87 0.14 5.25
N LEU A 52 1.68 -0.29 5.62
CA LEU A 52 0.78 -1.06 4.76
C LEU A 52 -0.43 -0.22 4.39
N SER A 53 -0.80 -0.26 3.11
CA SER A 53 -2.09 0.21 2.62
C SER A 53 -2.87 -0.99 2.10
N ARG A 54 -4.20 -0.94 2.23
CA ARG A 54 -5.11 -1.89 1.59
C ARG A 54 -6.01 -1.15 0.62
N TRP A 55 -6.30 -1.78 -0.51
CA TRP A 55 -7.22 -1.25 -1.50
C TRP A 55 -7.88 -2.36 -2.32
N SER A 56 -8.95 -2.02 -3.03
CA SER A 56 -9.58 -2.89 -4.03
C SER A 56 -10.29 -2.03 -5.08
N VAL A 57 -10.65 -2.62 -6.22
CA VAL A 57 -11.51 -1.98 -7.22
C VAL A 57 -12.84 -2.72 -7.30
N GLY A 58 -13.94 -2.00 -7.13
CA GLY A 58 -15.28 -2.59 -7.07
C GLY A 58 -15.36 -3.73 -6.05
N SER A 59 -15.81 -4.90 -6.51
CA SER A 59 -15.94 -6.11 -5.68
C SER A 59 -14.76 -7.08 -5.76
N ALA A 60 -13.62 -6.65 -6.33
CA ALA A 60 -12.41 -7.46 -6.43
C ALA A 60 -11.83 -7.82 -5.04
N SER A 61 -10.88 -8.76 -5.04
CA SER A 61 -10.08 -9.08 -3.85
C SER A 61 -9.36 -7.83 -3.33
N VAL A 62 -9.13 -7.82 -2.02
CA VAL A 62 -8.30 -6.78 -1.39
C VAL A 62 -6.85 -7.03 -1.74
N THR A 63 -6.21 -6.00 -2.29
CA THR A 63 -4.77 -5.94 -2.49
C THR A 63 -4.14 -5.13 -1.35
N TRP A 64 -3.03 -5.65 -0.84
CA TRP A 64 -2.18 -5.00 0.14
C TRP A 64 -0.92 -4.47 -0.56
N THR A 65 -0.59 -3.22 -0.28
CA THR A 65 0.62 -2.57 -0.76
C THR A 65 1.55 -2.30 0.41
N LEU A 66 2.80 -2.77 0.32
CA LEU A 66 3.87 -2.34 1.21
C LEU A 66 4.46 -1.02 0.69
N LEU A 67 4.44 -0.03 1.55
CA LEU A 67 4.99 1.29 1.34
C LEU A 67 6.23 1.47 2.22
N VAL A 68 7.25 2.13 1.69
CA VAL A 68 8.47 2.49 2.46
C VAL A 68 8.77 3.96 2.24
N GLN A 69 9.10 4.67 3.31
CA GLN A 69 9.63 6.02 3.24
C GLN A 69 11.11 6.00 2.87
N HIS A 70 11.45 6.68 1.78
CA HIS A 70 12.82 6.88 1.33
C HIS A 70 13.01 8.35 0.93
N GLU A 71 13.98 9.03 1.54
CA GLU A 71 14.31 10.44 1.25
C GLU A 71 13.09 11.39 1.34
N GLY A 72 12.18 11.12 2.28
CA GLY A 72 10.96 11.92 2.45
C GLY A 72 9.85 11.64 1.43
N GLN A 73 10.03 10.62 0.58
CA GLN A 73 9.03 10.12 -0.35
C GLN A 73 8.49 8.76 0.10
N THR A 74 7.20 8.52 -0.10
CA THR A 74 6.60 7.20 0.11
C THR A 74 6.61 6.43 -1.21
N VAL A 75 7.22 5.25 -1.23
CA VAL A 75 7.36 4.40 -2.42
C VAL A 75 6.66 3.07 -2.18
N ALA A 76 5.85 2.63 -3.15
CA ALA A 76 5.31 1.27 -3.17
C ALA A 76 6.38 0.29 -3.64
N VAL A 77 6.61 -0.76 -2.86
CA VAL A 77 7.68 -1.73 -3.11
C VAL A 77 7.19 -3.16 -3.32
N ALA A 78 5.97 -3.47 -2.88
CA ALA A 78 5.34 -4.77 -3.14
C ALA A 78 3.81 -4.65 -3.06
N ASP A 79 3.13 -5.43 -3.91
CA ASP A 79 1.68 -5.64 -3.89
C ASP A 79 1.37 -7.12 -3.74
N SER A 80 0.34 -7.45 -2.97
CA SER A 80 -0.17 -8.81 -2.86
C SER A 80 -1.58 -8.84 -2.29
N ASP A 81 -2.38 -9.82 -2.69
CA ASP A 81 -3.68 -10.09 -2.06
C ASP A 81 -3.53 -10.77 -0.68
N SER A 82 -2.30 -10.99 -0.22
CA SER A 82 -1.97 -11.68 1.04
C SER A 82 -0.84 -10.95 1.78
N LEU A 83 -1.14 -10.42 2.96
CA LEU A 83 -0.10 -9.92 3.88
C LEU A 83 0.94 -10.98 4.24
N ARG A 84 0.53 -12.26 4.26
CA ARG A 84 1.44 -13.37 4.53
C ARG A 84 2.49 -13.49 3.43
N ASP A 85 2.12 -13.25 2.19
CA ASP A 85 3.01 -13.37 1.04
C ASP A 85 4.02 -12.22 1.05
N ILE A 86 3.58 -10.98 1.34
CA ILE A 86 4.47 -9.84 1.58
C ILE A 86 5.47 -10.18 2.69
N ALA A 87 5.00 -10.73 3.82
CA ALA A 87 5.87 -11.10 4.93
C ALA A 87 6.88 -12.22 4.57
N ILE A 88 6.49 -13.17 3.70
CA ILE A 88 7.41 -14.20 3.18
C ILE A 88 8.48 -13.55 2.30
N GLN A 89 8.10 -12.65 1.40
CA GLN A 89 9.03 -11.95 0.52
C GLN A 89 10.03 -11.10 1.33
N LEU A 90 9.55 -10.36 2.34
CA LEU A 90 10.41 -9.57 3.23
C LEU A 90 11.44 -10.42 3.97
N ARG A 91 11.05 -11.60 4.48
CA ARG A 91 12.00 -12.53 5.11
C ARG A 91 13.05 -13.02 4.11
N ALA A 92 12.64 -13.40 2.91
CA ALA A 92 13.58 -13.84 1.87
C ALA A 92 14.56 -12.72 1.47
N ILE A 93 14.10 -11.47 1.41
CA ILE A 93 14.96 -10.31 1.15
C ILE A 93 15.96 -10.11 2.30
N ALA A 94 15.49 -10.14 3.55
CA ALA A 94 16.35 -10.03 4.72
C ALA A 94 17.43 -11.12 4.75
N ASP A 95 17.04 -12.37 4.56
CA ASP A 95 17.96 -13.51 4.47
C ASP A 95 19.01 -13.31 3.36
N GLY A 96 18.59 -12.77 2.21
CA GLY A 96 19.48 -12.43 1.09
C GLY A 96 20.48 -11.32 1.43
N CYS A 97 20.05 -10.27 2.12
CA CYS A 97 20.91 -9.18 2.59
C CYS A 97 21.95 -9.67 3.62
N GLU A 98 21.52 -10.51 4.57
CA GLU A 98 22.42 -11.14 5.54
C GLU A 98 23.44 -12.04 4.84
N GLY A 99 23.00 -12.82 3.85
CA GLY A 99 23.90 -13.60 3.00
C GLY A 99 24.99 -12.77 2.34
N VAL A 100 24.62 -11.63 1.72
CA VAL A 100 25.58 -10.71 1.10
C VAL A 100 26.55 -10.12 2.14
N ALA A 101 26.05 -9.74 3.32
CA ALA A 101 26.89 -9.22 4.40
C ALA A 101 27.91 -10.26 4.90
N ASP A 102 27.54 -11.54 4.87
CA ASP A 102 28.42 -12.67 5.20
C ASP A 102 29.37 -13.07 4.05
N GLY A 103 29.31 -12.39 2.89
CA GLY A 103 30.08 -12.74 1.70
C GLY A 103 29.58 -13.96 0.94
N ARG A 104 28.35 -14.42 1.21
CA ARG A 104 27.66 -15.43 0.39
C ARG A 104 27.05 -14.74 -0.82
N ALA A 105 27.45 -15.16 -2.02
CA ALA A 105 26.76 -14.74 -3.22
C ALA A 105 25.32 -15.30 -3.19
N PRO A 106 24.29 -14.47 -3.43
CA PRO A 106 22.95 -14.96 -3.68
C PRO A 106 22.95 -16.00 -4.80
N ASP A 107 22.19 -17.08 -4.65
CA ASP A 107 22.14 -18.17 -5.64
C ASP A 107 21.74 -17.69 -7.05
N TRP A 108 21.01 -16.57 -7.15
CA TRP A 108 20.59 -15.93 -8.40
C TRP A 108 21.65 -15.02 -9.05
N LEU A 109 22.79 -14.78 -8.40
CA LEU A 109 23.95 -14.05 -8.97
C LEU A 109 25.03 -14.97 -9.57
N SER A 110 24.85 -16.29 -9.51
CA SER A 110 25.84 -17.27 -10.00
C SER A 110 25.69 -17.64 -11.48
N LEU A 111 25.12 -16.74 -12.31
CA LEU A 111 24.92 -16.95 -13.76
C LEU A 111 26.18 -16.61 -14.59
#